data_AF-A0A7K4AR20-F1
#
_entry.id   AF-A0A7K4AR20-F1
#
_cell.length_a   1.000
_cell.length_b   1.000
_cell.length_c   1.000
_cell.angle_alpha   90.00
_cell.angle_beta   90.00
_cell.angle_gamma   90.00
#
_symmetry.space_group_name_H-M   'P 1'
#
loop_
_entity.id
_entity.type
_entity.pdbx_description
1 polymer ?
#
loop_
_entity_poly.entity_id
_entity_poly.type
_entity_poly.pdbx_seq_one_letter_code
_entity_poly.pdbx_strand_id
1 'polypeptide(L)'
;MSPAEHGRIRTGLLKGLYLFTVIVAGLFGLVMLAVPDMTETLFAIPMDNPMIYGIAASVYLAFAIASILGFRAPLKFVPVLLMQLTYKSIWVIFVALPALMNNTFPSWAYLTLAIFLVFIVWDLIAIPFWTLFEKETPAVSASVAHSKT
;
A
#
# COMPACT_ATOMS: atom_id res chain seq x y z
N MET A 1 -0.34 -7.68 29.57
CA MET A 1 0.77 -7.49 28.61
C MET A 1 1.61 -6.33 29.12
N SER A 2 2.91 -6.55 29.34
CA SER A 2 3.79 -5.56 29.99
C SER A 2 4.02 -4.33 29.07
N PRO A 3 4.08 -3.10 29.59
CA PRO A 3 4.38 -1.87 28.83
C PRO A 3 5.73 -1.85 28.09
N ALA A 4 6.57 -2.88 28.25
CA ALA A 4 7.96 -2.93 27.79
C ALA A 4 8.17 -3.45 26.35
N GLU A 5 7.15 -3.94 25.65
CA GLU A 5 7.27 -4.42 24.25
C GLU A 5 6.71 -3.43 23.21
N HIS A 6 6.81 -2.12 23.45
CA HIS A 6 6.57 -1.15 22.38
C HIS A 6 7.80 -1.11 21.48
N GLY A 7 7.76 -1.85 20.36
CA GLY A 7 8.78 -1.77 19.33
C GLY A 7 9.03 -0.33 18.91
N ARG A 8 10.28 0.04 18.62
CA ARG A 8 10.60 1.40 18.17
C ARG A 8 9.85 1.69 16.87
N ILE A 9 8.95 2.68 16.88
CA ILE A 9 8.24 3.13 15.69
C ILE A 9 9.26 3.71 14.71
N ARG A 10 9.35 3.11 13.51
CA ARG A 10 10.28 3.51 12.45
C ARG A 10 9.64 4.52 11.51
N THR A 11 9.31 5.70 12.03
CA THR A 11 8.58 6.75 11.27
C THR A 11 9.26 7.11 9.94
N GLY A 12 10.60 7.10 9.88
CA GLY A 12 11.34 7.34 8.64
C GLY A 12 11.05 6.29 7.56
N LEU A 13 10.98 5.00 7.93
CA LEU A 13 10.66 3.93 6.98
C LEU A 13 9.21 4.01 6.51
N LEU A 14 8.27 4.33 7.40
CA LEU A 14 6.87 4.55 7.05
C LEU A 14 6.72 5.71 6.06
N LYS A 15 7.35 6.86 6.34
CA LYS A 15 7.35 8.01 5.43
C LYS A 15 8.00 7.69 4.09
N GLY A 16 9.07 6.91 4.08
CA GLY A 16 9.71 6.38 2.87
C GLY A 16 8.75 5.55 2.03
N LEU A 17 8.03 4.60 2.64
CA LEU A 17 7.01 3.78 1.98
C LEU A 17 5.87 4.61 1.39
N TYR A 18 5.35 5.58 2.14
CA TYR A 18 4.32 6.48 1.64
C TYR A 18 4.80 7.27 0.43
N LEU A 19 5.98 7.88 0.52
CA LEU A 19 6.56 8.64 -0.59
C LEU A 19 6.79 7.75 -1.81
N PHE A 20 7.34 6.55 -1.61
CA PHE A 20 7.59 5.60 -2.68
C PHE A 20 6.29 5.10 -3.30
N THR A 21 5.22 4.90 -2.52
CA THR A 21 3.88 4.60 -3.03
C THR A 21 3.35 5.74 -3.89
N VAL A 22 3.48 7.01 -3.44
CA VAL A 22 3.03 8.18 -4.22
C VAL A 22 3.72 8.20 -5.58
N ILE A 23 5.02 7.96 -5.63
CA ILE A 23 5.79 7.98 -6.88
C ILE A 23 5.40 6.79 -7.75
N VAL A 24 5.55 5.56 -7.24
CA VAL A 24 5.37 4.35 -8.05
C VAL A 24 3.90 4.14 -8.40
N ALA A 25 3.01 4.05 -7.42
CA ALA A 25 1.59 3.79 -7.68
C ALA A 25 0.89 5.01 -8.30
N GLY A 26 1.30 6.22 -7.94
CA GLY A 26 0.72 7.45 -8.49
C GLY A 26 1.08 7.65 -9.96
N LEU A 27 2.37 7.57 -10.32
CA LEU A 27 2.78 7.68 -11.72
C LEU A 27 2.20 6.52 -12.54
N PHE A 28 2.27 5.29 -12.03
CA PHE A 28 1.77 4.12 -12.75
C PHE A 28 0.25 4.20 -12.97
N GLY A 29 -0.54 4.49 -11.94
CA GLY A 29 -2.00 4.66 -12.07
C GLY A 29 -2.39 5.82 -12.98
N LEU A 30 -1.65 6.94 -12.94
CA LEU A 30 -1.92 8.08 -13.82
C LEU A 30 -1.61 7.76 -15.29
N VAL A 31 -0.46 7.12 -15.56
CA VAL A 31 -0.07 6.71 -16.91
C VAL A 31 -1.06 5.68 -17.48
N MET A 32 -1.49 4.70 -16.67
CA MET A 32 -2.49 3.72 -17.06
C MET A 32 -3.84 4.34 -17.46
N LEU A 33 -4.27 5.41 -16.80
CA LEU A 33 -5.54 6.08 -17.11
C LEU A 33 -5.43 7.10 -18.25
N ALA A 34 -4.34 7.87 -18.28
CA ALA A 34 -4.21 8.98 -19.23
C ALA A 34 -3.71 8.53 -20.60
N VAL A 35 -2.82 7.53 -20.64
CA VAL A 35 -2.13 7.09 -21.86
C VAL A 35 -1.93 5.56 -21.84
N PRO A 36 -3.00 4.76 -22.04
CA PRO A 36 -2.92 3.30 -22.00
C PRO A 36 -1.95 2.73 -23.05
N ASP A 37 -1.88 3.32 -24.25
CA ASP A 37 -0.93 2.93 -25.31
C ASP A 37 0.54 3.09 -24.86
N MET A 38 0.82 4.11 -24.04
CA MET A 38 2.15 4.32 -23.46
C MET A 38 2.45 3.30 -22.36
N THR A 39 1.42 2.82 -21.66
CA THR A 39 1.57 1.75 -20.65
C THR A 39 1.95 0.43 -21.32
N GLU A 40 1.24 0.08 -22.39
CA GLU A 40 1.51 -1.14 -23.16
C GLU A 40 2.92 -1.10 -23.78
N THR A 41 3.34 0.02 -24.34
CA THR A 41 4.69 0.15 -24.94
C THR A 41 5.81 0.17 -23.90
N LEU A 42 5.65 0.86 -22.76
CA LEU A 42 6.70 0.96 -21.75
C LEU A 42 6.81 -0.30 -20.88
N PHE A 43 5.70 -0.96 -20.59
CA PHE A 43 5.65 -2.06 -19.63
C PHE A 43 5.31 -3.41 -20.27
N ALA A 44 5.02 -3.46 -21.56
CA ALA A 44 4.59 -4.66 -22.29
C ALA A 44 3.39 -5.38 -21.64
N ILE A 45 2.55 -4.62 -20.93
CA ILE A 45 1.33 -5.13 -20.29
C ILE A 45 0.22 -5.11 -21.34
N PRO A 46 -0.42 -6.23 -21.66
CA PRO A 46 -1.47 -6.29 -22.68
C PRO A 46 -2.74 -5.59 -22.17
N MET A 47 -3.04 -4.38 -22.64
CA MET A 47 -4.11 -3.53 -22.11
C MET A 47 -5.49 -3.80 -22.77
N ASP A 48 -5.78 -5.08 -23.07
CA ASP A 48 -6.89 -5.52 -23.94
C ASP A 48 -8.29 -5.13 -23.45
N ASN A 49 -8.47 -4.88 -22.15
CA ASN A 49 -9.75 -4.48 -21.58
C ASN A 49 -9.63 -3.22 -20.71
N PRO A 50 -9.95 -2.03 -21.25
CA PRO A 50 -9.75 -0.76 -20.55
C PRO A 50 -10.57 -0.64 -19.28
N MET A 51 -11.71 -1.35 -19.16
CA MET A 51 -12.53 -1.32 -17.95
C MET A 51 -11.86 -2.07 -16.79
N ILE A 52 -11.21 -3.21 -17.06
CA ILE A 52 -10.49 -3.97 -16.04
C ILE A 52 -9.26 -3.19 -15.57
N TYR A 53 -8.49 -2.63 -16.50
CA TYR A 53 -7.30 -1.85 -16.17
C TYR A 53 -7.64 -0.52 -15.50
N GLY A 54 -8.75 0.11 -15.87
CA GLY A 54 -9.26 1.32 -15.21
C GLY A 54 -9.54 1.10 -13.72
N ILE A 55 -10.02 -0.08 -13.32
CA ILE A 55 -10.20 -0.43 -11.90
C ILE A 55 -8.84 -0.47 -11.20
N ALA A 56 -7.86 -1.20 -11.76
CA ALA A 56 -6.53 -1.31 -11.15
C ALA A 56 -5.84 0.06 -11.03
N ALA A 57 -5.88 0.86 -12.09
CA ALA A 57 -5.27 2.18 -12.12
C ALA A 57 -5.92 3.15 -11.13
N SER A 58 -7.25 3.10 -10.99
CA SER A 58 -7.99 3.90 -10.01
C SER A 58 -7.61 3.52 -8.57
N VAL A 59 -7.43 2.22 -8.29
CA VAL A 59 -6.98 1.73 -6.97
C VAL A 59 -5.54 2.19 -6.69
N TYR A 60 -4.64 2.15 -7.67
CA TYR A 60 -3.27 2.64 -7.49
C TYR A 60 -3.22 4.14 -7.22
N LEU A 61 -4.02 4.94 -7.93
CA LEU A 61 -4.17 6.36 -7.63
C LEU A 61 -4.76 6.60 -6.23
N ALA A 62 -5.74 5.80 -5.81
CA ALA A 62 -6.30 5.90 -4.46
C ALA A 62 -5.23 5.63 -3.39
N PHE A 63 -4.36 4.63 -3.58
CA PHE A 63 -3.22 4.41 -2.69
C PHE A 63 -2.24 5.59 -2.67
N ALA A 64 -1.96 6.17 -3.83
CA ALA A 64 -1.09 7.34 -3.92
C ALA A 64 -1.68 8.52 -3.14
N ILE A 65 -2.96 8.86 -3.37
CA ILE A 65 -3.66 9.94 -2.66
C ILE A 65 -3.68 9.68 -1.15
N ALA A 66 -4.04 8.47 -0.72
CA ALA A 66 -4.04 8.10 0.68
C ALA A 66 -2.63 8.16 1.29
N SER A 67 -1.59 7.84 0.52
CA SER A 67 -0.19 7.91 0.94
C SER A 67 0.32 9.35 1.09
N ILE A 68 -0.23 10.33 0.36
CA ILE A 68 0.05 11.76 0.62
C ILE A 68 -0.40 12.15 2.03
N LEU A 69 -1.55 11.63 2.47
CA LEU A 69 -2.05 11.85 3.84
C LEU A 69 -1.23 11.05 4.86
N GLY A 70 -0.88 9.81 4.52
CA GLY A 70 -0.03 8.95 5.34
C GLY A 70 1.36 9.53 5.57
N PHE A 71 1.94 10.25 4.60
CA PHE A 71 3.20 10.95 4.81
C PHE A 71 3.13 11.99 5.95
N ARG A 72 1.99 12.68 6.09
CA ARG A 72 1.75 13.66 7.17
C ARG A 72 1.41 13.00 8.50
N ALA A 73 0.62 11.93 8.48
CA ALA A 73 0.20 11.21 9.69
C ALA A 73 0.48 9.69 9.58
N PRO A 74 1.76 9.26 9.63
CA PRO A 74 2.16 7.90 9.26
C PRO A 74 1.42 6.79 10.00
N LEU A 75 1.23 6.94 11.31
CA LEU A 75 0.57 5.91 12.12
C LEU A 75 -0.93 5.80 11.84
N LYS A 76 -1.59 6.91 11.51
CA LYS A 76 -3.04 6.94 11.24
C LYS A 76 -3.41 6.25 9.93
N PHE A 77 -2.48 6.21 8.98
CA PHE A 77 -2.67 5.63 7.66
C PHE A 77 -1.95 4.29 7.49
N VAL A 78 -1.49 3.65 8.57
CA VAL A 78 -0.94 2.28 8.52
C VAL A 78 -1.92 1.30 7.85
N PRO A 79 -3.26 1.40 8.04
CA PRO A 79 -4.20 0.55 7.31
C PRO A 79 -4.04 0.58 5.77
N VAL A 80 -3.56 1.69 5.19
CA VAL A 80 -3.28 1.80 3.75
C VAL A 80 -2.07 0.93 3.37
N LEU A 81 -1.00 0.97 4.15
CA LEU A 81 0.18 0.13 3.94
C LEU A 81 -0.15 -1.35 4.17
N LEU A 82 -0.97 -1.65 5.18
CA LEU A 82 -1.47 -3.00 5.43
C LEU A 82 -2.27 -3.52 4.23
N MET A 83 -3.19 -2.72 3.68
CA MET A 83 -3.92 -3.08 2.47
C MET A 83 -2.96 -3.39 1.34
N GLN A 84 -1.97 -2.53 1.09
CA GLN A 84 -0.95 -2.73 0.06
C GLN A 84 -0.15 -4.03 0.25
N LEU A 85 0.26 -4.33 1.48
CA LEU A 85 0.94 -5.57 1.84
C LEU A 85 0.07 -6.79 1.53
N THR A 86 -1.20 -6.77 1.96
CA THR A 86 -2.14 -7.86 1.74
C THR A 86 -2.43 -8.07 0.25
N TYR A 87 -2.71 -6.99 -0.48
CA TYR A 87 -2.96 -7.01 -1.91
C TYR A 87 -1.79 -7.63 -2.69
N LYS A 88 -0.56 -7.16 -2.45
CA LYS A 88 0.63 -7.69 -3.13
C LYS A 88 0.89 -9.15 -2.78
N SER A 89 0.70 -9.51 -1.51
CA SER A 89 0.86 -10.89 -1.05
C SER A 89 -0.15 -11.83 -1.72
N ILE A 90 -1.42 -11.42 -1.81
CA ILE A 90 -2.47 -12.18 -2.51
C ILE A 90 -2.08 -12.36 -3.99
N TRP A 91 -1.64 -11.30 -4.67
CA TRP A 91 -1.23 -11.40 -6.07
C TRP A 91 -0.04 -12.35 -6.25
N VAL A 92 0.97 -12.27 -5.39
CA VAL A 92 2.14 -13.18 -5.46
C VAL A 92 1.72 -14.64 -5.25
N ILE A 93 0.87 -14.93 -4.25
CA ILE A 93 0.48 -16.29 -3.89
C ILE A 93 -0.50 -16.91 -4.89
N PHE A 94 -1.49 -16.15 -5.34
CA PHE A 94 -2.61 -16.70 -6.12
C PHE A 94 -2.53 -16.42 -7.62
N VAL A 95 -1.67 -15.48 -8.05
CA VAL A 95 -1.50 -15.15 -9.47
C VAL A 95 -0.10 -15.51 -9.95
N ALA A 96 0.93 -14.95 -9.31
CA ALA A 96 2.31 -15.13 -9.78
C ALA A 96 2.83 -16.56 -9.57
N LEU A 97 2.64 -17.11 -8.36
CA LEU A 97 3.16 -18.42 -8.01
C LEU A 97 2.55 -19.54 -8.88
N PRO A 98 1.23 -19.64 -9.09
CA PRO A 98 0.67 -20.65 -9.99
C PRO A 98 1.15 -20.49 -11.44
N ALA A 99 1.26 -19.26 -11.94
CA ALA A 99 1.74 -19.00 -13.30
C ALA A 99 3.23 -19.37 -13.46
N LEU A 100 4.06 -19.15 -12.44
CA LEU A 100 5.45 -19.60 -12.42
C LEU A 100 5.54 -21.14 -12.42
N MET A 101 4.74 -21.81 -11.58
CA MET A 101 4.71 -23.27 -11.51
C MET A 101 4.26 -23.93 -12.83
N ASN A 102 3.37 -23.26 -13.56
CA ASN A 102 2.85 -23.74 -14.84
C ASN A 102 3.66 -23.27 -16.05
N ASN A 103 4.76 -22.53 -15.87
CA ASN A 103 5.56 -21.91 -16.94
C ASN A 103 4.73 -21.00 -17.87
N THR A 104 3.66 -20.40 -17.36
CA THR A 104 2.81 -19.44 -18.08
C THR A 104 3.06 -18.00 -17.63
N PHE A 105 4.08 -17.76 -16.80
CA PHE A 105 4.39 -16.44 -16.29
C PHE A 105 4.97 -15.55 -17.40
N PRO A 106 4.30 -14.44 -17.77
CA PRO A 106 4.74 -13.63 -18.88
C PRO A 106 5.98 -12.81 -18.52
N SER A 107 6.84 -12.54 -19.52
CA SER A 107 8.12 -11.86 -19.32
C SER A 107 7.97 -10.45 -18.71
N TRP A 108 6.92 -9.73 -19.07
CA TRP A 108 6.64 -8.39 -18.54
C TRP A 108 6.31 -8.40 -17.03
N ALA A 109 5.77 -9.50 -16.50
CA ALA A 109 5.32 -9.58 -15.11
C ALA A 109 6.46 -9.78 -14.11
N TYR A 110 7.68 -10.12 -14.56
CA TYR A 110 8.84 -10.26 -13.66
C TYR A 110 9.22 -8.95 -12.99
N LEU A 111 9.12 -7.82 -13.69
CA LEU A 111 9.37 -6.50 -13.10
C LEU A 111 8.35 -6.20 -11.99
N THR A 112 7.07 -6.46 -12.25
CA THR A 112 5.99 -6.30 -11.26
C THR A 112 6.22 -7.18 -10.04
N LEU A 113 6.60 -8.45 -10.24
CA LEU A 113 6.92 -9.38 -9.16
C LEU A 113 8.07 -8.86 -8.30
N ALA A 114 9.17 -8.41 -8.92
CA ALA A 114 10.32 -7.86 -8.21
C ALA A 114 9.94 -6.63 -7.37
N ILE A 115 9.20 -5.69 -7.94
CA ILE A 115 8.69 -4.51 -7.22
C ILE A 115 7.82 -4.94 -6.05
N PHE A 116 6.90 -5.89 -6.25
CA PHE A 116 6.00 -6.33 -5.18
C PHE A 116 6.74 -6.99 -4.03
N LEU A 117 7.74 -7.82 -4.31
CA LEU A 117 8.56 -8.44 -3.27
C LEU A 117 9.34 -7.40 -2.46
N VAL A 118 9.89 -6.36 -3.10
CA VAL A 118 10.57 -5.25 -2.39
C VAL A 118 9.60 -4.52 -1.47
N PHE A 119 8.39 -4.19 -1.95
CA PHE A 119 7.36 -3.55 -1.12
C PHE A 119 6.95 -4.45 0.06
N ILE A 120 6.69 -5.73 -0.18
CA ILE A 120 6.31 -6.69 0.87
C ILE A 120 7.37 -6.71 1.98
N VAL A 121 8.64 -6.85 1.62
CA VAL A 121 9.73 -6.86 2.61
C VAL A 121 9.82 -5.53 3.36
N TRP A 122 9.71 -4.40 2.66
CA TRP A 122 9.75 -3.10 3.31
C TRP A 122 8.55 -2.88 4.24
N ASP A 123 7.34 -3.21 3.82
CA ASP A 123 6.12 -3.12 4.64
C ASP A 123 6.24 -3.97 5.92
N LEU A 124 6.73 -5.22 5.81
CA LEU A 124 6.96 -6.10 6.97
C LEU A 124 7.97 -5.52 7.98
N ILE A 125 8.94 -4.74 7.51
CA ILE A 125 9.97 -4.11 8.35
C ILE A 125 9.48 -2.79 8.96
N ALA A 126 8.65 -2.04 8.24
CA ALA A 126 8.26 -0.68 8.61
C ALA A 126 6.98 -0.64 9.44
N ILE A 127 6.01 -1.51 9.16
CA ILE A 127 4.69 -1.51 9.80
C ILE A 127 4.83 -1.95 11.27
N PRO A 128 4.45 -1.09 12.23
CA PRO A 128 4.38 -1.48 13.62
C PRO A 128 3.08 -2.27 13.89
N PHE A 129 3.06 -3.58 13.61
CA PHE A 129 1.82 -4.38 13.64
C PHE A 129 1.04 -4.32 14.96
N TRP A 130 1.67 -4.03 16.08
CA TRP A 130 0.99 -3.88 17.37
C TRP A 130 0.02 -2.68 17.40
N THR A 131 0.31 -1.59 16.68
CA THR A 131 -0.55 -0.41 16.66
C THR A 131 -1.88 -0.66 15.95
N LEU A 132 -1.98 -1.73 15.15
CA LEU A 132 -3.22 -2.10 14.46
C LEU A 132 -4.27 -2.68 15.41
N PHE A 133 -3.84 -3.19 16.57
CA PHE A 133 -4.71 -3.81 17.57
C PHE A 133 -4.91 -2.94 18.81
N GLU A 134 -4.35 -1.72 18.82
CA GLU A 134 -4.58 -0.76 19.89
C GLU A 134 -6.03 -0.30 19.86
N LYS A 135 -6.74 -0.50 20.98
CA LYS A 135 -8.12 -0.06 21.13
C LYS A 135 -8.18 1.46 21.03
N GLU A 136 -9.11 1.98 20.23
CA GLU A 136 -9.41 3.41 20.24
C GLU A 136 -9.68 3.84 21.68
N THR A 137 -8.80 4.70 22.21
CA THR A 137 -9.06 5.30 23.51
C THR A 137 -10.08 6.39 23.25
N PRO A 138 -11.34 6.24 23.71
CA PRO A 138 -12.33 7.28 23.48
C PRO A 138 -11.79 8.57 24.05
N ALA A 139 -11.76 9.62 23.23
CA ALA A 139 -11.42 10.96 23.67
C ALA A 139 -12.45 11.35 24.73
N VAL A 140 -12.11 11.15 26.00
CA VAL A 140 -12.93 11.59 27.12
C VAL A 140 -13.06 13.10 26.98
N SER A 141 -14.21 13.56 26.50
CA SER A 141 -15.16 14.44 27.21
C SER A 141 -14.58 15.31 28.33
N ALA A 142 -13.41 15.92 28.13
CA ALA A 142 -12.74 16.78 29.11
C ALA A 142 -13.28 18.22 29.04
N SER A 143 -14.60 18.39 28.88
CA SER A 143 -15.23 19.71 28.84
C SER A 143 -16.46 19.87 29.74
N VAL A 144 -16.95 18.84 30.44
CA VAL A 144 -18.24 18.96 31.18
C VAL A 144 -18.10 18.96 32.72
N ALA A 145 -16.90 18.79 33.27
CA ALA A 145 -16.72 18.70 34.74
C ALA A 145 -16.43 20.02 35.49
N HIS A 146 -16.46 21.19 34.83
CA HIS A 146 -16.16 22.49 35.49
C HIS A 146 -17.32 23.50 35.52
N SER A 147 -18.56 23.06 35.35
CA SER A 147 -19.73 23.92 35.59
C SER A 147 -20.78 23.17 36.38
N LYS A 148 -20.63 23.11 37.70
CA LYS A 148 -21.70 22.95 38.70
C LYS A 148 -21.08 23.08 40.10
N THR A 149 -20.86 24.32 40.50
CA THR A 149 -20.86 24.76 41.90
C THR A 149 -22.07 25.65 42.08
#